data_AF-A0A2P6WB84-F1
#
_entry.id   AF-A0A2P6WB84-F1
#
_cell.length_a   1.000
_cell.length_b   1.000
_cell.length_c   1.000
_cell.angle_alpha   90.00
_cell.angle_beta   90.00
_cell.angle_gamma   90.00
#
_symmetry.space_group_name_H-M   'P 1'
#
loop_
_entity.id
_entity.type
_entity.pdbx_description
1 polymer ?
#
loop_
_entity_poly.entity_id
_entity_poly.type
_entity_poly.pdbx_seq_one_letter_code
_entity_poly.pdbx_strand_id
1 'polypeptide(L)'
;RDEIGDEIKSQLDSKTDSFGVRVLDVEIQNINLPEKMERAMAAQAEAERDRRARRTNAQGELEAAVKLRQASEIIGEKGYRMRTLQTLDSVAAENSTIVTFPTELIGGFQSEENEKGLQQVLDNVSDIDLSSFDIGNLEDMNGEEMGEEIKGKIEDLKDGQK
;
A
#
# COMPACT_ATOMS: atom_id res chain seq x y z
N ARG A 1 -3.47 -7.38 -32.84
CA ARG A 1 -3.50 -6.26 -33.81
C ARG A 1 -2.63 -6.64 -35.00
N ASP A 2 -1.40 -7.04 -34.73
CA ASP A 2 -0.43 -7.52 -35.72
C ASP A 2 -0.98 -8.73 -36.51
N GLU A 3 -1.55 -9.73 -35.84
CA GLU A 3 -2.12 -10.92 -36.50
C GLU A 3 -3.27 -10.59 -37.48
N ILE A 4 -4.13 -9.64 -37.12
CA ILE A 4 -5.22 -9.17 -38.00
C ILE A 4 -4.66 -8.31 -39.15
N GLY A 5 -3.65 -7.48 -38.87
CA GLY A 5 -2.96 -6.67 -39.88
C GLY A 5 -2.27 -7.54 -40.92
N ASP A 6 -1.59 -8.60 -40.49
CA ASP A 6 -0.93 -9.57 -41.36
C ASP A 6 -1.93 -10.33 -42.23
N GLU A 7 -3.07 -10.74 -41.66
CA GLU A 7 -4.14 -11.39 -42.41
C GLU A 7 -4.73 -10.47 -43.48
N ILE A 8 -5.00 -9.20 -43.14
CA ILE A 8 -5.51 -8.20 -44.08
C ILE A 8 -4.47 -7.91 -45.17
N LYS A 9 -3.20 -7.75 -44.79
CA LYS A 9 -2.10 -7.51 -45.73
C LYS A 9 -1.99 -8.64 -46.75
N SER A 10 -2.01 -9.89 -46.28
CA SER A 10 -1.96 -11.07 -47.14
C SER A 10 -3.12 -11.12 -48.14
N GLN A 11 -4.35 -10.86 -47.68
CA GLN A 11 -5.52 -10.81 -48.57
C GLN A 11 -5.46 -9.65 -49.57
N LEU A 12 -4.92 -8.50 -49.15
CA LEU A 12 -4.83 -7.32 -50.01
C LEU A 12 -3.74 -7.49 -51.07
N ASP A 13 -2.56 -7.99 -50.70
CA ASP A 13 -1.46 -8.24 -51.63
C ASP A 13 -1.90 -9.21 -52.75
N SER A 14 -2.59 -10.30 -52.38
CA SER A 14 -3.14 -11.27 -53.34
C SER A 14 -4.11 -10.66 -54.37
N LYS A 15 -4.91 -9.67 -53.99
CA LYS A 15 -5.81 -8.97 -54.93
C LYS A 15 -5.08 -7.91 -55.75
N THR A 16 -4.05 -7.29 -55.17
CA THR A 16 -3.36 -6.14 -55.77
C THR A 16 -2.24 -6.56 -56.73
N ASP A 17 -1.76 -7.80 -56.66
CA ASP A 17 -0.84 -8.42 -57.63
C ASP A 17 -1.35 -8.30 -59.08
N SER A 18 -2.67 -8.44 -59.29
CA SER A 18 -3.30 -8.29 -60.61
C SER A 18 -3.17 -6.88 -61.21
N PHE A 19 -2.95 -5.87 -60.37
CA PHE A 19 -2.76 -4.47 -60.75
C PHE A 19 -1.27 -4.07 -60.75
N GLY A 20 -0.35 -4.96 -60.38
CA GLY A 20 1.09 -4.69 -60.37
C GLY A 20 1.56 -3.77 -59.23
N VAL A 21 0.78 -3.63 -58.16
CA VAL A 21 1.11 -2.79 -56.99
C VAL A 21 1.37 -3.69 -55.78
N ARG A 22 2.48 -3.45 -55.07
CA ARG A 22 2.88 -4.21 -53.88
C ARG A 22 2.53 -3.45 -52.60
N VAL A 23 1.90 -4.11 -51.65
CA VAL A 23 1.49 -3.49 -50.37
C VAL A 23 2.62 -3.59 -49.35
N LEU A 24 3.14 -2.45 -48.90
CA LEU A 24 4.28 -2.41 -47.95
C LEU A 24 3.85 -2.66 -46.50
N ASP A 25 2.79 -1.99 -46.05
CA ASP A 25 2.27 -2.07 -44.68
C ASP A 25 0.78 -1.74 -44.62
N VAL A 26 0.09 -2.25 -43.60
CA VAL A 26 -1.33 -2.02 -43.36
C VAL A 26 -1.55 -1.66 -41.90
N GLU A 27 -1.99 -0.43 -41.65
CA GLU A 27 -2.34 0.04 -40.31
C GLU A 27 -3.86 0.14 -40.15
N ILE A 28 -4.38 -0.48 -39.09
CA ILE A 28 -5.80 -0.40 -38.74
C ILE A 28 -6.03 0.89 -37.95
N GLN A 29 -6.73 1.86 -38.54
CA GLN A 29 -7.01 3.13 -37.88
C GLN A 29 -8.19 3.06 -36.89
N ASN A 30 -9.42 2.94 -37.39
CA ASN A 30 -10.63 3.01 -36.56
C ASN A 30 -11.55 1.82 -36.81
N ILE A 31 -11.98 1.16 -35.73
CA ILE A 31 -13.01 0.11 -35.75
C ILE A 31 -14.21 0.68 -34.99
N ASN A 32 -15.35 0.79 -35.67
CA ASN A 32 -16.60 1.18 -35.03
C ASN A 32 -17.33 -0.07 -34.54
N LEU A 33 -17.35 -0.27 -33.22
CA LEU A 33 -18.12 -1.35 -32.61
C LEU A 33 -19.54 -0.87 -32.30
N PRO A 34 -20.56 -1.73 -32.42
CA PRO A 34 -21.90 -1.42 -31.93
C PRO A 34 -21.89 -1.23 -30.40
N GLU A 35 -22.61 -0.23 -29.91
CA GLU A 35 -22.66 0.16 -28.49
C GLU A 35 -22.98 -1.00 -27.53
N LYS A 36 -23.85 -1.93 -27.96
CA LYS A 36 -24.19 -3.14 -27.18
C LYS A 36 -23.00 -4.07 -27.00
N MET A 37 -22.17 -4.23 -28.03
CA MET A 37 -20.99 -5.11 -28.00
C MET A 37 -19.86 -4.46 -27.21
N GLU A 38 -19.67 -3.16 -27.33
CA GLU A 38 -18.68 -2.39 -26.55
C GLU A 38 -18.94 -2.52 -25.04
N ARG A 39 -20.19 -2.33 -24.60
CA ARG A 39 -20.57 -2.54 -23.18
C ARG A 39 -20.32 -3.96 -22.70
N ALA A 40 -20.66 -4.97 -23.50
CA ALA A 40 -20.45 -6.37 -23.14
C ALA A 40 -18.95 -6.71 -23.05
N MET A 41 -18.14 -6.23 -23.98
CA MET A 41 -16.69 -6.40 -23.93
C MET A 41 -16.05 -5.64 -22.77
N ALA A 42 -16.50 -4.42 -22.47
CA ALA A 42 -16.02 -3.67 -21.32
C ALA A 42 -16.30 -4.42 -20.00
N ALA A 43 -17.53 -4.90 -19.83
CA ALA A 43 -17.91 -5.70 -18.65
C ALA A 43 -17.09 -7.01 -18.53
N GLN A 44 -16.86 -7.69 -19.66
CA GLN A 44 -16.02 -8.89 -19.69
C GLN A 44 -14.55 -8.57 -19.36
N ALA A 45 -14.01 -7.49 -19.92
CA ALA A 45 -12.64 -7.05 -19.69
C ALA A 45 -12.42 -6.65 -18.23
N GLU A 46 -13.38 -5.98 -17.61
CA GLU A 46 -13.37 -5.63 -16.19
C GLU A 46 -13.41 -6.90 -15.32
N ALA A 47 -14.31 -7.83 -15.60
CA ALA A 47 -14.40 -9.10 -14.87
C ALA A 47 -13.10 -9.92 -14.96
N GLU A 48 -12.47 -9.97 -16.14
CA GLU A 48 -11.19 -10.68 -16.31
C GLU A 48 -10.04 -9.94 -15.62
N ARG A 49 -10.03 -8.60 -15.64
CA ARG A 49 -9.04 -7.79 -14.91
C ARG A 49 -9.13 -8.07 -13.41
N ASP A 50 -10.33 -8.05 -12.84
CA ASP A 50 -10.55 -8.33 -11.42
C ASP A 50 -10.18 -9.76 -11.06
N ARG A 51 -10.58 -10.73 -11.90
CA ARG A 51 -10.19 -12.13 -11.72
C ARG A 51 -8.68 -12.30 -11.73
N ARG A 52 -7.98 -11.64 -12.66
CA ARG A 52 -6.52 -11.68 -12.77
C ARG A 52 -5.86 -11.00 -11.57
N ALA A 53 -6.35 -9.84 -11.16
CA ALA A 53 -5.85 -9.12 -9.98
C ALA A 53 -5.96 -9.99 -8.71
N ARG A 54 -7.11 -10.61 -8.47
CA ARG A 54 -7.31 -11.52 -7.34
C ARG A 54 -6.35 -12.72 -7.37
N ARG A 55 -6.14 -13.32 -8.55
CA ARG A 55 -5.20 -14.44 -8.71
C ARG A 55 -3.76 -14.01 -8.42
N THR A 56 -3.35 -12.85 -8.93
CA THR A 56 -2.01 -12.31 -8.70
C THR A 56 -1.80 -11.98 -7.21
N ASN A 57 -2.78 -11.36 -6.55
CA ASN A 57 -2.69 -11.05 -5.13
C ASN A 57 -2.62 -12.31 -4.28
N ALA A 58 -3.50 -13.29 -4.51
CA ALA A 58 -3.47 -14.55 -3.77
C ALA A 58 -2.14 -15.31 -3.95
N GLN A 59 -1.57 -15.27 -5.16
CA GLN A 59 -0.26 -15.86 -5.43
C GLN A 59 0.85 -15.09 -4.71
N GLY A 60 0.82 -13.75 -4.73
CA GLY A 60 1.78 -12.91 -4.02
C GLY A 60 1.73 -13.11 -2.51
N GLU A 61 0.54 -13.25 -1.93
CA GLU A 61 0.33 -13.55 -0.51
C GLU A 61 0.89 -14.92 -0.13
N LEU A 62 0.67 -15.95 -0.96
CA LEU A 62 1.24 -17.28 -0.74
C LEU A 62 2.78 -17.24 -0.75
N GLU A 63 3.36 -16.60 -1.75
CA GLU A 63 4.82 -16.45 -1.86
C GLU A 63 5.41 -15.68 -0.68
N ALA A 64 4.73 -14.60 -0.25
CA ALA A 64 5.12 -13.84 0.93
C ALA A 64 5.04 -14.71 2.20
N ALA A 65 3.95 -15.45 2.40
CA ALA A 65 3.77 -16.34 3.55
C ALA A 65 4.84 -17.44 3.61
N VAL A 66 5.21 -18.03 2.47
CA VAL A 66 6.28 -19.04 2.39
C VAL A 66 7.63 -18.45 2.79
N LYS A 67 8.00 -17.29 2.22
CA LYS A 67 9.26 -16.61 2.54
C LYS A 67 9.31 -16.19 4.00
N LEU A 68 8.20 -15.69 4.54
CA LEU A 68 8.09 -15.31 5.95
C LEU A 68 8.15 -16.51 6.89
N ARG A 69 7.54 -17.66 6.54
CA ARG A 69 7.68 -18.90 7.31
C ARG A 69 9.13 -19.37 7.33
N GLN A 70 9.80 -19.37 6.18
CA GLN A 70 11.23 -19.72 6.09
C GLN A 70 12.09 -18.75 6.92
N ALA A 71 11.82 -17.44 6.83
CA ALA A 71 12.49 -16.45 7.67
C ALA A 71 12.21 -16.68 9.16
N SER A 72 10.99 -17.05 9.53
CA SER A 72 10.60 -17.34 10.91
C SER A 72 11.24 -18.63 11.44
N GLU A 73 11.38 -19.67 10.62
CA GLU A 73 12.15 -20.87 10.96
C GLU A 73 13.63 -20.55 11.19
N ILE A 74 14.20 -19.63 10.41
CA ILE A 74 15.58 -19.16 10.60
C ILE A 74 15.71 -18.30 11.88
N ILE A 75 14.69 -17.51 12.21
CA ILE A 75 14.70 -16.54 13.32
C ILE A 75 14.23 -17.16 14.65
N GLY A 76 13.47 -18.27 14.63
CA GLY A 76 12.89 -18.92 15.81
C GLY A 76 11.75 -18.11 16.45
N GLU A 77 11.57 -18.22 17.78
CA GLU A 77 10.52 -17.58 18.61
C GLU A 77 10.36 -16.06 18.35
N LYS A 78 11.42 -15.38 17.89
CA LYS A 78 11.43 -13.96 17.54
C LYS A 78 10.64 -13.64 16.25
N GLY A 79 10.35 -14.63 15.41
CA GLY A 79 9.59 -14.46 14.16
C GLY A 79 8.09 -14.18 14.37
N TYR A 80 7.47 -14.86 15.34
CA TYR A 80 6.09 -14.58 15.75
C TYR A 80 5.94 -13.12 16.23
N ARG A 81 6.91 -12.66 17.03
CA ARG A 81 6.95 -11.28 17.52
C ARG A 81 7.11 -10.26 16.39
N MET A 82 7.89 -10.57 15.35
CA MET A 82 7.99 -9.72 14.16
C MET A 82 6.67 -9.65 13.38
N ARG A 83 5.92 -10.76 13.27
CA ARG A 83 4.58 -10.76 12.67
C ARG A 83 3.62 -9.87 13.47
N THR A 84 3.64 -9.99 14.80
CA THR A 84 2.83 -9.13 15.68
C THR A 84 3.20 -7.65 15.48
N LEU A 85 4.49 -7.30 15.43
CA LEU A 85 4.93 -5.92 15.19
C LEU A 85 4.57 -5.41 13.80
N GLN A 86 4.69 -6.23 12.75
CA GLN A 86 4.33 -5.83 11.39
C GLN A 86 2.82 -5.66 11.20
N THR A 87 2.01 -6.49 11.88
CA THR A 87 0.55 -6.28 11.91
C THR A 87 0.19 -5.02 12.69
N LEU A 88 0.91 -4.73 13.78
CA LEU A 88 0.71 -3.49 14.54
C LEU A 88 1.11 -2.27 13.71
N ASP A 89 2.20 -2.32 12.96
CA ASP A 89 2.65 -1.24 12.07
C ASP A 89 1.65 -0.99 10.92
N SER A 90 1.15 -2.06 10.30
CA SER A 90 0.14 -1.96 9.23
C SER A 90 -1.18 -1.37 9.76
N VAL A 91 -1.60 -1.72 10.98
CA VAL A 91 -2.82 -1.20 11.62
C VAL A 91 -2.62 0.23 12.14
N ALA A 92 -1.44 0.56 12.67
CA ALA A 92 -1.09 1.91 13.13
C ALA A 92 -1.04 2.91 11.96
N ALA A 93 -0.56 2.48 10.79
CA ALA A 93 -0.57 3.29 9.58
C ALA A 93 -2.00 3.65 9.09
N GLU A 94 -3.02 2.88 9.44
CA GLU A 94 -4.42 3.10 9.03
C GLU A 94 -5.25 4.00 9.97
N ASN A 95 -4.65 4.65 10.99
CA ASN A 95 -5.35 5.54 11.95
C ASN A 95 -6.61 4.93 12.60
N SER A 96 -6.65 3.61 12.78
CA SER A 96 -7.78 2.92 13.42
C SER A 96 -7.33 2.22 14.70
N THR A 97 -7.80 2.72 15.84
CA THR A 97 -7.59 2.15 17.18
C THR A 97 -8.37 0.83 17.32
N ILE A 98 -7.99 -0.20 16.56
CA ILE A 98 -8.43 -1.58 16.81
C ILE A 98 -7.25 -2.31 17.43
N VAL A 99 -7.21 -2.30 18.77
CA VAL A 99 -6.20 -3.03 19.55
C VAL A 99 -6.53 -4.52 19.47
N THR A 100 -5.85 -5.23 18.57
CA THR A 100 -6.05 -6.67 18.36
C THR A 100 -5.10 -7.43 19.30
N PHE A 101 -5.65 -8.05 20.34
CA PHE A 101 -4.88 -8.86 21.27
C PHE A 101 -4.79 -10.32 20.78
N PRO A 102 -3.59 -10.90 20.69
CA PRO A 102 -3.42 -12.32 20.41
C PRO A 102 -4.11 -13.17 21.49
N THR A 103 -4.84 -14.20 21.08
CA THR A 103 -5.59 -15.08 21.98
C THR A 103 -4.70 -15.88 22.94
N GLU A 104 -3.40 -15.97 22.66
CA GLU A 104 -2.41 -16.60 23.54
C GLU A 104 -2.16 -15.78 24.82
N LEU A 105 -2.32 -14.45 24.75
CA LEU A 105 -2.20 -13.59 25.95
C LEU A 105 -3.44 -13.73 26.85
N ILE A 106 -4.61 -14.03 26.28
CA ILE A 106 -5.86 -14.25 27.02
C ILE A 106 -5.76 -15.48 27.93
N GLY A 107 -5.05 -16.54 27.50
CA GLY A 107 -4.80 -17.73 28.31
C GLY A 107 -3.99 -17.45 29.58
N GLY A 108 -3.15 -16.41 29.58
CA GLY A 108 -2.38 -15.98 30.75
C GLY A 108 -3.17 -15.16 31.79
N PHE A 109 -4.37 -14.68 31.46
CA PHE A 109 -5.23 -13.90 32.36
C PHE A 109 -6.21 -14.77 33.18
N GLN A 110 -6.45 -16.02 32.80
CA GLN A 110 -7.40 -16.91 33.51
C GLN A 110 -6.78 -17.68 34.70
N SER A 111 -5.47 -17.57 34.93
CA SER A 111 -4.81 -18.14 36.10
C SER A 111 -4.75 -17.11 37.24
N GLU A 112 -5.52 -17.35 38.30
CA GLU A 112 -5.71 -16.51 39.51
C GLU A 112 -4.43 -16.17 40.33
N GLU A 113 -3.22 -16.46 39.85
CA GLU A 113 -1.98 -16.24 40.62
C GLU A 113 -1.34 -14.84 40.42
N ASN A 114 -1.93 -13.96 39.62
CA ASN A 114 -1.21 -12.79 39.09
C ASN A 114 -1.76 -11.41 39.47
N GLU A 115 -2.47 -11.27 40.60
CA GLU A 115 -2.74 -9.92 41.16
C GLU A 115 -1.44 -9.18 41.49
N LYS A 116 -0.39 -9.90 41.92
CA LYS A 116 0.95 -9.34 42.12
C LYS A 116 1.65 -8.97 40.82
N GLY A 117 1.40 -9.72 39.74
CA GLY A 117 1.94 -9.41 38.41
C GLY A 117 1.29 -8.18 37.79
N LEU A 118 -0.01 -7.96 38.02
CA LEU A 118 -0.71 -6.74 37.62
C LEU A 118 -0.21 -5.52 38.39
N GLN A 119 0.01 -5.63 39.71
CA GLN A 119 0.65 -4.56 40.49
C GLN A 119 2.06 -4.25 39.95
N GLN A 120 2.83 -5.28 39.61
CA GLN A 120 4.20 -5.12 39.11
C GLN A 120 4.25 -4.54 37.69
N VAL A 121 3.27 -4.83 36.84
CA VAL A 121 3.14 -4.19 35.53
C VAL A 121 2.65 -2.75 35.67
N LEU A 122 1.74 -2.46 36.62
CA LEU A 122 1.31 -1.10 36.90
C LEU A 122 2.45 -0.24 37.48
N ASP A 123 3.26 -0.79 38.40
CA ASP A 123 4.45 -0.14 38.95
C ASP A 123 5.52 0.07 37.87
N ASN A 124 5.76 -0.93 37.01
CA ASN A 124 6.70 -0.80 35.89
C ASN A 124 6.20 0.15 34.79
N VAL A 125 4.90 0.36 34.65
CA VAL A 125 4.31 1.37 33.75
C VAL A 125 4.36 2.76 34.38
N SER A 126 4.26 2.88 35.71
CA SER A 126 4.49 4.16 36.41
C SER A 126 5.96 4.57 36.45
N ASP A 127 6.88 3.61 36.33
CA ASP A 127 8.33 3.83 36.24
C ASP A 127 8.83 4.01 34.79
N ILE A 128 7.93 4.01 33.78
CA ILE A 128 8.30 4.49 32.44
C ILE A 128 8.53 5.99 32.57
N ASP A 129 9.80 6.35 32.74
CA ASP A 129 10.26 7.72 32.83
C ASP A 129 10.06 8.40 31.47
N LEU A 130 8.89 9.03 31.31
CA LEU A 130 8.49 9.83 30.14
C LEU A 130 9.44 11.02 29.92
N SER A 131 10.34 11.31 30.87
CA SER A 131 11.41 12.29 30.75
C SER A 131 12.52 11.88 29.76
N SER A 132 12.56 10.62 29.34
CA SER A 132 13.55 10.10 28.37
C SER A 132 13.05 10.06 26.92
N PHE A 133 11.77 10.39 26.69
CA PHE A 133 11.22 10.56 25.34
C PHE A 133 11.34 12.04 24.95
N ASP A 134 12.49 12.40 24.35
CA ASP A 134 12.74 13.70 23.73
C ASP A 134 11.77 13.93 22.55
N ILE A 135 10.52 14.31 22.83
CA ILE A 135 9.78 15.19 21.94
C ILE A 135 10.41 16.56 22.20
N GLY A 136 11.38 16.91 21.36
CA GLY A 136 12.22 18.09 21.54
C GLY A 136 11.46 19.29 22.11
N ASN A 137 12.04 19.85 23.18
CA ASN A 137 11.60 20.99 23.97
C ASN A 137 10.52 21.86 23.28
N LEU A 138 9.26 21.65 23.67
CA LEU A 138 8.20 22.63 23.46
C LEU A 138 8.02 23.56 24.68
N GLU A 139 8.82 23.40 25.74
CA GLU A 139 8.71 24.21 26.97
C GLU A 139 9.83 25.22 27.21
N ASP A 140 10.80 25.36 26.30
CA ASP A 140 11.83 26.43 26.37
C ASP A 140 11.57 27.62 25.44
N MET A 141 10.46 27.64 24.70
CA MET A 141 10.07 28.83 23.92
C MET A 141 9.23 29.75 24.80
N ASN A 142 9.92 30.62 25.54
CA ASN A 142 9.32 31.76 26.21
C ASN A 142 8.50 32.56 25.17
N GLY A 143 7.20 32.74 25.42
CA GLY A 143 6.23 33.33 24.49
C GLY A 143 6.49 34.79 24.08
N GLU A 144 7.58 35.40 24.53
CA GLU A 144 7.99 36.76 24.15
C GLU A 144 8.95 36.79 22.95
N GLU A 145 9.72 35.73 22.66
CA GLU A 145 10.64 35.72 21.49
C GLU A 145 9.95 35.25 20.19
N MET A 146 8.88 34.45 20.28
CA MET A 146 8.09 34.04 19.11
C MET A 146 7.36 35.22 18.46
N GLY A 147 7.02 36.25 19.24
CA GLY A 147 6.30 37.43 18.76
C GLY A 147 7.16 38.32 17.84
N GLU A 148 8.44 38.50 18.16
CA GLU A 148 9.35 39.34 17.36
C GLU A 148 9.81 38.64 16.08
N GLU A 149 10.04 37.32 16.11
CA GLU A 149 10.47 36.58 14.92
C GLU A 149 9.33 36.43 13.89
N ILE A 150 8.09 36.27 14.35
CA ILE A 150 6.90 36.23 13.47
C ILE A 150 6.60 37.63 12.92
N LYS A 151 6.83 38.71 13.68
CA LYS A 151 6.67 40.09 13.19
C LYS A 151 7.70 40.45 12.12
N GLY A 152 8.97 40.08 12.31
CA GLY A 152 10.04 40.31 11.35
C GLY A 152 9.79 39.59 10.02
N LYS A 153 9.43 38.31 10.06
CA LYS A 153 9.08 37.54 8.85
C LYS A 153 7.82 38.06 8.12
N ILE A 154 6.88 38.69 8.83
CA ILE A 154 5.69 39.31 8.22
C ILE A 154 6.00 40.68 7.61
N GLU A 155 6.95 41.46 8.16
CA GLU A 155 7.44 42.70 7.56
C GLU A 155 8.23 42.44 6.28
N ASP A 156 9.13 41.46 6.28
CA ASP A 156 9.91 41.06 5.09
C ASP A 156 9.01 40.56 3.94
N LEU A 157 7.90 39.89 4.26
CA LEU A 157 6.89 39.45 3.29
C LEU A 157 6.02 40.59 2.75
N LYS A 158 5.86 41.70 3.49
CA LYS A 158 5.12 42.89 3.05
C LYS A 158 5.96 43.79 2.14
N ASP A 159 7.26 43.90 2.39
CA ASP A 159 8.16 44.67 1.53
C ASP A 159 8.53 43.94 0.23
N GLY A 160 8.44 42.60 0.19
CA GLY A 160 8.62 41.80 -1.02
C GLY A 160 7.43 41.77 -2.00
N GLN A 161 6.31 42.44 -1.69
CA GLN A 161 5.13 42.55 -2.57
C GLN A 161 4.85 43.98 -3.09
N LYS A 162 5.84 44.86 -3.08
CA LYS A 162 5.80 46.12 -3.85
C LYS A 162 6.77 46.12 -5.02
#